data_AF-A0A080LV66-F1
#
_entry.id   AF-A0A080LV66-F1
#
_cell.length_a   1.000
_cell.length_b   1.000
_cell.length_c   1.000
_cell.angle_alpha   90.00
_cell.angle_beta   90.00
_cell.angle_gamma   90.00
#
_symmetry.space_group_name_H-M   'P 1'
#
loop_
_entity.id
_entity.type
_entity.pdbx_description
1 polymer ?
#
loop_
_entity_poly.entity_id
_entity_poly.type
_entity_poly.pdbx_seq_one_letter_code
_entity_poly.pdbx_strand_id
1 'polypeptide(L)'
;MLDALLGVGMEQVLEAMRLPDPICDALLGRGGRYQPFLDLALASERQDGAVIAGQAAMLGLTATQFNRAQVQALAFADAMEF
;
A
#
# COMPACT_ATOMS: atom_id res chain seq x y z
N MET A 1 -8.35 -3.90 0.67
CA MET A 1 -8.90 -3.65 2.01
C MET A 1 -9.00 -2.14 2.27
N LEU A 2 -9.66 -1.37 1.39
CA LEU A 2 -9.89 0.07 1.58
C LEU A 2 -11.38 0.38 1.41
N ASP A 3 -11.95 -0.17 0.34
CA ASP A 3 -13.36 -0.40 0.05
C ASP A 3 -14.13 -1.08 1.22
N ALA A 4 -13.56 -2.13 1.82
CA ALA A 4 -14.17 -2.81 2.97
C ALA A 4 -14.12 -2.02 4.29
N LEU A 5 -13.17 -1.09 4.44
CA LEU A 5 -13.02 -0.25 5.63
C LEU A 5 -13.90 1.01 5.57
N LEU A 6 -14.23 1.48 4.36
CA LEU A 6 -14.91 2.76 4.15
C LEU A 6 -16.38 2.62 3.71
N GLY A 7 -16.83 1.43 3.29
CA GLY A 7 -18.23 1.18 2.93
C GLY A 7 -18.70 1.89 1.65
N VAL A 8 -17.78 2.50 0.90
CA VAL A 8 -17.98 3.17 -0.39
C VAL A 8 -16.91 2.73 -1.39
N GLY A 9 -17.20 2.85 -2.69
CA GLY A 9 -16.27 2.46 -3.75
C GLY A 9 -14.98 3.28 -3.69
N MET A 10 -13.84 2.65 -3.99
CA MET A 10 -12.50 3.28 -3.94
C MET A 10 -12.44 4.63 -4.69
N GLU A 11 -13.10 4.74 -5.84
CA GLU A 11 -13.16 6.01 -6.61
C GLU A 11 -13.75 7.17 -5.78
N GLN A 12 -14.81 6.92 -5.02
CA GLN A 12 -15.50 7.92 -4.19
C GLN A 12 -14.67 8.33 -2.98
N VAL A 13 -13.91 7.38 -2.41
CA VAL A 13 -12.97 7.62 -1.32
C VAL A 13 -11.85 8.57 -1.76
N LEU A 14 -11.25 8.27 -2.92
CA LEU A 14 -10.12 9.04 -3.44
C LEU A 14 -10.52 10.49 -3.77
N GLU A 15 -11.73 10.69 -4.28
CA GLU A 15 -12.29 12.02 -4.57
C GLU A 15 -12.45 12.86 -3.29
N ALA A 16 -12.88 12.24 -2.18
CA ALA A 16 -13.00 12.91 -0.88
C ALA A 16 -11.63 13.23 -0.25
N MET A 17 -10.61 12.39 -0.47
CA MET A 17 -9.28 12.54 0.14
C MET A 17 -8.36 13.53 -0.59
N ARG A 18 -8.74 14.02 -1.78
CA ARG A 18 -7.94 14.93 -2.64
C ARG A 18 -6.49 14.46 -2.79
N LEU A 19 -6.29 13.17 -3.04
CA LEU A 19 -4.97 12.61 -3.25
C LEU A 19 -4.41 13.05 -4.61
N PRO A 20 -3.07 13.17 -4.76
CA PRO A 20 -2.43 13.41 -6.04
C PRO A 20 -2.79 12.35 -7.09
N ASP A 21 -3.01 12.75 -8.34
CA ASP A 21 -3.38 11.86 -9.45
C ASP A 21 -2.52 10.59 -9.58
N PRO A 22 -1.18 10.63 -9.41
CA PRO A 22 -0.36 9.42 -9.53
C PRO A 22 -0.65 8.36 -8.45
N ILE A 23 -1.18 8.77 -7.30
CA ILE A 23 -1.56 7.88 -6.20
C ILE A 23 -2.95 7.31 -6.47
N CYS A 24 -3.87 8.14 -6.96
CA CYS A 24 -5.19 7.70 -7.39
C CYS A 24 -5.09 6.66 -8.51
N ASP A 25 -4.24 6.90 -9.52
CA ASP A 25 -4.03 5.95 -10.62
C ASP A 25 -3.54 4.59 -10.13
N ALA A 26 -2.60 4.57 -9.18
CA ALA A 26 -2.11 3.32 -8.61
C ALA A 26 -3.20 2.58 -7.83
N LEU A 27 -3.96 3.29 -6.98
CA LEU A 27 -5.04 2.71 -6.17
C LEU A 27 -6.23 2.23 -6.99
N LEU A 28 -6.46 2.82 -8.16
CA LEU A 28 -7.47 2.41 -9.14
C LEU A 28 -6.99 1.30 -10.08
N GLY A 29 -5.76 0.79 -9.92
CA GLY A 29 -5.20 -0.23 -10.78
C GLY A 29 -4.91 0.27 -12.20
N ARG A 30 -4.82 1.59 -12.40
CA ARG A 30 -4.45 2.22 -13.67
C ARG A 30 -2.92 2.24 -13.88
N GLY A 31 -2.16 1.66 -12.95
CA GLY A 31 -0.70 1.58 -13.01
C GLY A 31 -0.03 2.84 -12.49
N GLY A 32 1.18 3.12 -12.99
CA GLY A 32 1.94 4.30 -12.61
C GLY A 32 3.05 4.03 -11.58
N ARG A 33 3.78 5.10 -11.22
CA ARG A 33 5.01 5.01 -10.41
C ARG A 33 4.82 4.36 -9.03
N TYR A 34 3.60 4.40 -8.50
CA TYR A 34 3.28 3.85 -7.18
C TYR A 34 2.73 2.43 -7.24
N GLN A 35 2.41 1.91 -8.42
CA GLN A 35 1.86 0.55 -8.58
C GLN A 35 2.76 -0.53 -7.96
N PRO A 36 4.10 -0.55 -8.18
CA PRO A 36 4.94 -1.59 -7.61
C PRO A 36 5.01 -1.53 -6.06
N PHE A 37 4.83 -0.34 -5.48
CA PHE A 37 4.76 -0.17 -4.03
C PHE A 37 3.42 -0.66 -3.47
N LEU A 38 2.32 -0.42 -4.19
CA LEU A 38 1.01 -0.95 -3.85
C LEU A 38 1.00 -2.49 -3.93
N ASP A 39 1.59 -3.06 -4.98
CA ASP A 39 1.69 -4.52 -5.14
C ASP A 39 2.49 -5.15 -4.00
N LEU A 40 3.58 -4.50 -3.56
CA LEU A 40 4.35 -4.93 -2.39
C LEU A 40 3.53 -4.85 -1.09
N ALA A 41 2.74 -3.80 -0.90
CA ALA A 41 1.83 -3.69 0.25
C ALA A 41 0.77 -4.80 0.25
N LEU A 42 0.15 -5.08 -0.90
CA LEU A 42 -0.83 -6.16 -1.06
C LEU A 42 -0.21 -7.55 -0.83
N ALA A 43 1.02 -7.78 -1.28
CA ALA A 43 1.75 -9.01 -0.99
C ALA A 43 2.05 -9.15 0.51
N SER A 44 2.31 -8.03 1.19
CA SER A 44 2.54 -7.97 2.64
C SER A 44 1.29 -8.36 3.43
N GLU A 45 0.10 -7.95 2.98
CA GLU A 45 -1.20 -8.37 3.57
C GLU A 45 -1.43 -9.88 3.43
N ARG A 46 -0.94 -10.49 2.34
CA ARG A 46 -1.05 -11.95 2.10
C ARG A 46 0.01 -12.77 2.83
N GLN A 47 0.95 -12.12 3.53
CA GLN A 47 2.05 -12.74 4.26
C GLN A 47 2.93 -13.69 3.42
N ASP A 48 3.04 -13.45 2.10
CA ASP A 48 3.89 -14.24 1.22
C ASP A 48 5.33 -13.70 1.21
N GLY A 49 6.17 -14.23 2.10
CA GLY A 49 7.55 -13.78 2.28
C GLY A 49 8.42 -13.88 1.02
N ALA A 50 8.18 -14.86 0.15
CA ALA A 50 8.98 -15.05 -1.06
C ALA A 50 8.65 -13.98 -2.12
N VAL A 51 7.36 -13.70 -2.30
CA VAL A 51 6.89 -12.66 -3.21
C VAL A 51 7.32 -11.27 -2.73
N ILE A 52 7.19 -11.01 -1.42
CA ILE A 52 7.63 -9.76 -0.78
C ILE A 52 9.11 -9.52 -1.01
N ALA A 53 9.96 -10.52 -0.77
CA ALA A 53 11.41 -10.39 -0.96
C ALA A 53 11.78 -10.07 -2.42
N GLY A 54 11.13 -10.73 -3.37
CA GLY A 54 11.33 -10.46 -4.80
C GLY A 54 10.91 -9.04 -5.20
N GLN A 55 9.73 -8.61 -4.78
CA GLN A 55 9.20 -7.28 -5.10
C GLN A 55 9.99 -6.16 -4.41
N ALA A 56 10.40 -6.35 -3.15
CA ALA A 56 11.25 -5.41 -2.42
C ALA A 56 12.61 -5.25 -3.11
N ALA A 57 13.21 -6.35 -3.58
CA ALA A 57 14.47 -6.32 -4.32
C ALA A 57 14.34 -5.58 -5.66
N MET A 58 13.23 -5.77 -6.40
CA MET A 58 12.94 -5.02 -7.63
C MET A 58 12.80 -3.52 -7.40
N LEU A 59 12.31 -3.13 -6.23
CA LEU A 59 12.22 -1.73 -5.78
C LEU A 59 13.55 -1.18 -5.22
N GLY A 60 14.60 -2.00 -5.17
CA GLY A 60 15.89 -1.63 -4.59
C GLY A 60 15.87 -1.49 -3.07
N LEU A 61 14.86 -2.07 -2.40
CA LEU A 61 14.71 -2.04 -0.95
C LEU A 61 15.47 -3.19 -0.30
N THR A 62 16.20 -2.87 0.75
CA THR A 62 16.78 -3.90 1.64
C THR A 62 15.71 -4.46 2.57
N ALA A 63 15.91 -5.69 3.07
CA ALA A 63 15.03 -6.30 4.07
C ALA A 63 14.88 -5.43 5.32
N THR A 64 15.94 -4.73 5.74
CA THR A 64 15.91 -3.81 6.90
C THR A 64 15.02 -2.60 6.63
N GLN A 65 15.13 -1.98 5.44
CA GLN A 65 14.27 -0.85 5.05
C GLN A 65 12.81 -1.28 4.97
N PHE A 66 12.55 -2.44 4.38
CA PHE A 66 11.21 -2.98 4.27
C PHE A 66 10.60 -3.30 5.64
N ASN A 67 11.33 -4.01 6.51
CA ASN A 67 10.85 -4.35 7.85
C ASN A 67 10.55 -3.10 8.68
N ARG A 68 11.43 -2.09 8.61
CA ARG A 68 11.19 -0.80 9.27
C ARG A 68 9.90 -0.14 8.77
N ALA A 69 9.67 -0.14 7.46
CA ALA A 69 8.45 0.43 6.88
C ALA A 69 7.19 -0.33 7.32
N GLN A 70 7.25 -1.67 7.38
CA GLN A 70 6.16 -2.52 7.91
C GLN A 70 5.82 -2.17 9.37
N VAL A 71 6.82 -2.10 10.25
CA VAL A 71 6.59 -1.73 11.67
C VAL A 71 6.01 -0.32 11.80
N GLN A 72 6.47 0.62 10.97
CA GLN A 72 5.91 1.98 10.94
C GLN A 72 4.45 2.01 10.47
N ALA A 73 4.11 1.19 9.47
CA ALA A 73 2.74 1.07 8.97
C ALA A 73 1.80 0.48 10.04
N LEU A 74 2.23 -0.56 10.76
CA LEU A 74 1.49 -1.12 11.88
C LEU A 74 1.27 -0.08 13.00
N ALA A 75 2.33 0.62 13.41
CA ALA A 75 2.23 1.66 14.43
C ALA A 75 1.30 2.81 14.01
N PHE A 76 1.26 3.15 12.73
CA PHE A 76 0.34 4.15 12.19
C PHE A 76 -1.12 3.66 12.22
N ALA A 77 -1.36 2.40 11.84
CA ALA A 77 -2.69 1.80 11.89
C ALA A 77 -3.23 1.75 13.33
N ASP A 78 -2.40 1.33 14.30
CA ASP A 78 -2.75 1.36 15.73
C ASP A 78 -3.10 2.78 16.21
N ALA A 79 -2.39 3.79 15.69
CA ALA A 79 -2.65 5.19 16.02
C ALA A 79 -3.89 5.78 15.33
N MET A 80 -4.52 5.06 14.39
CA MET A 80 -5.78 5.45 13.73
C MET A 80 -7.02 4.85 14.40
N GLU A 81 -6.88 3.87 15.31
CA GLU A 81 -8.00 3.27 16.05
C GLU A 81 -8.56 4.17 17.19
N PHE A 82 -8.58 5.49 17.01
CA PHE A 82 -9.19 6.45 17.94
C PHE A 82 -10.53 7.01 17.45
#